data_AF-A0A1A8AK01-F1
#
_entry.id   AF-A0A1A8AK01-F1
#
_cell.length_a   1.000
_cell.length_b   1.000
_cell.length_c   1.000
_cell.angle_alpha   90.00
_cell.angle_beta   90.00
_cell.angle_gamma   90.00
#
_symmetry.space_group_name_H-M   'P 1'
#
loop_
_entity.id
_entity.type
_entity.pdbx_description
1 polymer ?
#
loop_
_entity_poly.entity_id
_entity_poly.type
_entity_poly.pdbx_seq_one_letter_code
_entity_poly.pdbx_strand_id
1 'polypeptide(L)'
;MVYTCHRDRKCIINKITRNRCQYCRLQKCFAVGMSKESVRNDRNKRKGTKEAVNMTIMETYELTSELGLVVEKICRAHRETFPSLCQ
;
A
#
# COMPACT_ATOMS: atom_id res chain seq x y z
N MET A 1 5.08 -10.69 3.14
CA MET A 1 4.75 -11.93 3.88
C MET A 1 3.45 -12.49 3.30
N VAL A 2 3.44 -13.71 2.77
CA VAL A 2 2.24 -14.36 2.21
C VAL A 2 1.74 -15.39 3.22
N TYR A 3 0.44 -15.42 3.50
CA TYR A 3 -0.14 -16.43 4.38
C TYR A 3 -0.47 -17.70 3.60
N THR A 4 -0.18 -18.85 4.19
CA THR A 4 -0.45 -20.18 3.59
C THR A 4 -1.43 -20.96 4.46
N CYS A 5 -2.34 -21.71 3.83
CA CYS A 5 -3.16 -22.70 4.52
C CYS A 5 -2.48 -24.06 4.44
N HIS A 6 -2.38 -24.77 5.57
CA HIS A 6 -1.84 -26.14 5.64
C HIS A 6 -2.93 -27.22 5.61
N ARG A 7 -4.13 -26.88 5.14
CA ARG A 7 -5.29 -27.75 4.97
C ARG A 7 -5.95 -27.42 3.62
N ASP A 8 -7.24 -27.70 3.46
CA ASP A 8 -7.97 -27.52 2.20
C ASP A 8 -8.45 -26.09 1.91
N ARG A 9 -7.80 -25.07 2.50
CA ARG A 9 -8.21 -23.65 2.37
C ARG A 9 -9.65 -23.35 2.81
N LYS A 10 -10.28 -24.26 3.57
CA LYS A 10 -11.68 -24.21 4.05
C LYS A 10 -11.78 -24.23 5.58
N CYS A 11 -10.79 -23.68 6.29
CA CYS A 11 -10.81 -23.67 7.76
C CYS A 11 -12.01 -22.88 8.30
N ILE A 12 -12.75 -23.45 9.25
CA ILE A 12 -13.86 -22.77 9.94
C ILE A 12 -13.32 -21.64 10.81
N ILE A 13 -13.82 -20.42 10.62
CA ILE A 13 -13.42 -19.21 11.36
C ILE A 13 -14.52 -18.77 12.32
N ASN A 14 -14.31 -19.01 13.61
CA ASN A 14 -15.15 -18.56 14.73
C ASN A 14 -14.30 -17.94 15.86
N LYS A 15 -14.92 -17.55 16.99
CA LYS A 15 -14.23 -16.88 18.12
C LYS A 15 -13.05 -17.71 18.67
N ILE A 16 -13.16 -19.03 18.66
CA ILE A 16 -12.17 -19.96 19.24
C ILE A 16 -11.10 -20.34 18.19
N THR A 17 -11.49 -20.55 16.93
CA THR A 17 -10.61 -21.11 15.89
C THR A 17 -9.96 -20.08 14.98
N ARG A 18 -10.36 -18.80 15.02
CA ARG A 18 -9.92 -17.76 14.08
C ARG A 18 -8.40 -17.59 13.95
N ASN A 19 -7.62 -17.90 14.98
CA ASN A 19 -6.16 -17.75 14.96
C ASN A 19 -5.42 -18.96 14.40
N ARG A 20 -6.11 -20.09 14.13
CA ARG A 20 -5.49 -21.33 13.66
C ARG A 20 -4.98 -21.27 12.21
N CYS A 21 -5.53 -20.37 11.40
CA CYS A 21 -5.13 -20.23 10.00
C CYS A 21 -5.26 -18.77 9.53
N GLN A 22 -4.13 -18.10 9.36
CA GLN A 22 -4.07 -16.71 8.91
C GLN A 22 -4.62 -16.54 7.48
N TYR A 23 -4.34 -17.49 6.57
CA TYR A 23 -4.86 -17.48 5.22
C TYR A 23 -6.40 -17.46 5.20
N CYS A 24 -7.04 -18.47 5.81
CA CYS A 24 -8.50 -18.57 5.81
C CYS A 24 -9.17 -17.42 6.54
N ARG A 25 -8.53 -16.88 7.60
CA ARG A 25 -9.02 -15.69 8.29
C ARG A 25 -9.01 -14.47 7.38
N LEU A 26 -7.89 -14.20 6.71
CA LEU A 26 -7.76 -13.07 5.80
C LEU A 26 -8.71 -13.21 4.60
N GLN A 27 -8.83 -14.40 4.02
CA GLN A 27 -9.80 -14.66 2.94
C GLN A 27 -11.24 -14.39 3.38
N LYS A 28 -11.63 -14.80 4.59
CA LYS A 28 -12.96 -14.46 5.13
C LYS A 28 -13.14 -12.95 5.32
N CYS A 29 -12.12 -12.22 5.76
CA CYS A 29 -12.17 -10.76 5.86
C CYS A 29 -12.51 -10.11 4.51
N PHE A 30 -11.85 -10.53 3.43
CA PHE A 30 -12.17 -10.04 2.09
C PHE A 30 -13.57 -10.48 1.62
N ALA A 31 -13.97 -11.73 1.90
CA ALA A 31 -15.29 -12.25 1.51
C ALA A 31 -16.46 -11.50 2.18
N VAL A 32 -16.26 -10.94 3.38
CA VAL A 32 -17.27 -10.09 4.04
C VAL A 32 -17.15 -8.60 3.67
N GLY A 33 -16.27 -8.24 2.74
CA GLY A 33 -16.14 -6.87 2.21
C GLY A 33 -15.15 -5.97 2.94
N MET A 34 -14.21 -6.50 3.73
CA MET A 34 -13.12 -5.66 4.25
C MET A 34 -12.20 -5.23 3.12
N SER A 35 -12.12 -3.92 2.87
CA SER A 35 -11.26 -3.34 1.82
C SER A 35 -9.81 -3.23 2.30
N LYS A 36 -8.87 -3.63 1.42
CA LYS A 36 -7.42 -3.47 1.66
C LYS A 36 -7.02 -1.99 1.50
N GLU A 37 -7.65 -1.30 0.57
CA GLU A 37 -7.41 0.10 0.19
C GLU A 37 -7.79 1.06 1.33
N SER A 38 -8.74 0.65 2.18
CA SER A 38 -9.15 1.40 3.37
C SER A 38 -8.09 1.41 4.49
N VAL A 39 -7.06 0.57 4.40
CA VAL A 39 -5.96 0.52 5.38
C VAL A 39 -4.98 1.66 5.10
N ARG A 40 -5.01 2.70 5.95
CA ARG A 40 -4.01 3.77 5.92
C ARG A 40 -2.66 3.25 6.45
N ASN A 41 -1.60 3.41 5.68
CA ASN A 41 -0.24 3.08 6.09
C ASN A 41 0.38 4.13 7.02
N ASP A 42 -0.21 5.32 7.05
CA ASP A 42 0.17 6.39 7.95
C ASP A 42 -0.24 6.02 9.38
N ARG A 43 0.71 5.51 10.15
CA ARG A 43 0.57 5.48 11.61
C ARG A 43 0.56 6.93 12.06
N ASN A 44 -0.61 7.51 12.29
CA ASN A 44 -0.78 8.85 12.89
C ASN A 44 -0.03 8.94 14.23
N LYS A 45 1.28 9.16 14.16
CA LYS A 45 2.06 9.73 15.26
C LYS A 45 1.60 11.18 15.28
N ARG A 46 0.70 11.53 16.21
CA ARG A 46 0.17 12.89 16.39
C ARG A 46 1.30 13.91 16.17
N LYS A 47 1.36 14.52 14.99
CA LYS A 47 2.37 15.50 14.53
C LYS A 47 1.63 16.79 14.23
N GLY A 48 0.96 17.36 15.22
CA GLY A 48 0.17 18.60 15.09
C GLY A 48 0.98 19.88 14.77
N THR A 49 2.17 19.77 14.18
CA THR A 49 3.04 20.90 13.82
C THR A 49 3.81 20.72 12.51
N LYS A 50 3.83 19.52 11.88
CA LYS A 50 4.62 19.28 10.64
C LYS A 50 3.82 19.44 9.35
N GLU A 51 2.49 19.30 9.40
CA GLU A 51 1.62 19.36 8.22
C GLU A 51 1.52 20.78 7.63
N ALA A 52 1.49 21.81 8.50
CA ALA A 52 1.48 23.21 8.05
C ALA A 52 2.77 23.61 7.32
N VAL A 53 3.94 23.17 7.81
CA VAL A 53 5.24 23.45 7.17
C VAL A 53 5.37 22.76 5.81
N ASN A 54 4.87 21.52 5.68
CA ASN A 54 4.91 20.79 4.42
C ASN A 54 4.01 21.42 3.34
N MET A 55 2.83 21.93 3.72
CA MET A 55 1.94 22.64 2.81
C MET A 55 2.61 23.88 2.20
N THR A 56 3.28 24.70 3.02
CA THR A 56 3.99 25.90 2.56
C THR A 56 5.17 25.60 1.63
N ILE A 57 5.86 24.47 1.84
CA ILE A 57 6.96 24.05 0.97
C ILE A 57 6.45 23.47 -0.36
N MET A 58 5.30 22.79 -0.37
CA MET A 58 4.71 22.21 -1.57
C MET A 58 4.15 23.25 -2.54
N GLU A 59 3.70 24.40 -2.03
CA GLU A 59 3.13 25.50 -2.82
C GLU A 59 4.19 26.35 -3.55
N THR A 60 5.47 26.21 -3.19
CA THR A 60 6.56 27.07 -3.70
C THR A 60 7.48 26.42 -4.73
N TYR A 61 7.30 25.13 -5.04
CA TYR A 61 8.06 24.48 -6.13
C TYR A 61 7.24 24.52 -7.43
N GLU A 62 7.45 25.57 -8.23
CA GLU A 62 7.07 25.52 -9.63
C GLU A 62 8.04 24.58 -10.36
N LEU A 63 7.53 23.47 -10.89
CA LEU A 63 8.33 22.51 -11.65
C LEU A 63 8.76 23.17 -12.96
N THR A 64 10.05 23.49 -13.09
CA THR A 64 10.59 24.00 -14.35
C THR A 64 10.41 22.96 -15.46
N SER A 65 10.11 23.44 -16.68
CA SER A 65 9.91 22.57 -17.86
C SER A 65 11.10 21.62 -18.08
N GLU A 66 12.31 22.11 -17.83
CA GLU A 66 13.54 21.31 -17.92
C GLU A 66 13.55 20.14 -16.92
N LEU A 67 13.19 20.36 -15.66
CA LEU A 67 13.17 19.31 -14.65
C LEU A 67 12.05 18.28 -14.93
N GLY A 68 10.91 18.73 -15.48
CA GLY A 68 9.84 17.84 -15.92
C GLY A 68 10.29 16.85 -16.99
N LEU A 69 11.04 17.32 -17.99
CA LEU A 69 11.61 16.48 -19.05
C LEU A 69 12.60 15.44 -18.50
N VAL A 70 13.41 15.83 -17.50
CA VAL A 70 14.35 14.91 -16.84
C VAL A 70 13.61 13.81 -16.10
N VAL A 71 12.57 14.16 -15.34
CA VAL A 71 11.74 13.19 -14.61
C VAL A 71 11.08 12.20 -15.58
N GLU A 72 10.51 12.69 -16.67
CA GLU A 72 9.87 11.83 -17.68
C GLU A 72 10.85 10.83 -18.29
N LYS A 73 12.06 11.29 -18.65
CA LYS A 73 13.12 10.45 -19.21
C LYS A 73 13.54 9.34 -18.26
N ILE A 74 13.69 9.65 -16.96
CA ILE A 74 14.04 8.67 -15.93
C ILE A 74 12.91 7.64 -15.77
N CYS A 75 11.66 8.09 -15.67
CA CYS A 75 10.51 7.22 -15.53
C CYS A 75 10.35 6.27 -16.72
N ARG A 76 10.58 6.75 -17.95
CA ARG A 76 10.55 5.92 -19.16
C ARG A 76 11.63 4.84 -19.14
N ALA A 77 12.88 5.23 -18.90
CA ALA A 77 14.00 4.28 -18.85
C ALA A 77 13.79 3.18 -17.79
N HIS A 78 13.25 3.55 -16.64
CA HIS A 78 12.92 2.58 -15.58
C HIS A 78 11.86 1.57 -16.04
N ARG A 79 10.78 2.02 -16.69
CA ARG A 79 9.71 1.12 -17.19
C ARG A 79 10.21 0.15 -18.26
N GLU A 80 11.06 0.63 -19.17
CA GLU A 80 11.63 -0.17 -20.24
C GLU A 80 12.61 -1.22 -19.71
N THR A 81 13.42 -0.85 -18.72
CA THR A 81 14.46 -1.74 -18.16
C THR A 81 13.89 -2.73 -17.14
N PHE A 82 12.82 -2.37 -16.43
CA PHE A 82 12.25 -3.18 -15.35
C PHE A 82 10.72 -3.38 -15.48
N PRO A 83 10.24 -4.03 -16.55
CA PRO A 83 8.80 -4.22 -16.80
C PRO A 83 8.09 -5.06 -15.72
N SER A 84 8.82 -5.90 -14.99
CA SER A 84 8.30 -6.78 -13.93
C SER A 84 7.98 -6.06 -12.61
N LEU A 85 8.44 -4.82 -12.40
CA LEU A 85 8.16 -4.00 -11.21
C LEU A 85 6.92 -3.11 -11.37
N CYS A 86 6.30 -3.09 -12.56
CA CYS A 86 5.11 -2.30 -12.86
C CYS A 86 3.80 -3.11 -12.78
N GLN A 87 3.83 -4.33 -12.19
CA GLN A 87 2.69 -5.25 -12.07
C GLN A 87 2.24 -5.41 -10.62
#